data_AF-A0A6P0IYZ4-F1
#
_entry.id   AF-A0A6P0IYZ4-F1
#
_cell.length_a   1.000
_cell.length_b   1.000
_cell.length_c   1.000
_cell.angle_alpha   90.00
_cell.angle_beta   90.00
_cell.angle_gamma   90.00
#
_symmetry.space_group_name_H-M   'P 1'
#
loop_
_entity.id
_entity.type
_entity.pdbx_description
1 polymer ?
#
loop_
_entity_poly.entity_id
_entity_poly.type
_entity_poly.pdbx_seq_one_letter_code
_entity_poly.pdbx_strand_id
1 'polypeptide(L)'
;MSNDLWSDNRTDWQGNDSFSNSGFENLTIGNSWFATTQTLVKKEKWWKRYWQLFTSARADSRDNGSTLLKSRKIRVYPEAELRAVWRKWLGASRYCYNAAMAMMRDTYKAGDKLPTAYNLRKLVMAVIPEWVSSTPYNLRGAAVIDAHAGFKRTKKENKSTPRFRSCRQPVQSFKLQSPNWNKGVTYPTHKTDNGIRLGKLAIN
;
A
#
# COMPACT_ATOMS: atom_id res chain seq x y z
N MET A 1 8.88 62.32 -17.40
CA MET A 1 7.91 62.96 -16.48
C MET A 1 6.65 62.10 -16.56
N SER A 2 6.36 61.18 -15.63
CA SER A 2 5.89 61.38 -14.23
C SER A 2 4.48 61.99 -14.22
N ASN A 3 3.44 61.52 -13.53
CA ASN A 3 3.14 60.40 -12.61
C ASN A 3 1.61 60.15 -12.70
N ASP A 4 1.10 59.07 -12.10
CA ASP A 4 -0.03 59.09 -11.12
C ASP A 4 -0.56 57.64 -10.93
N LEU A 5 -0.20 56.96 -9.85
CA LEU A 5 -0.75 56.95 -8.48
C LEU A 5 -1.92 55.96 -8.31
N TRP A 6 -1.64 54.95 -7.49
CA TRP A 6 -2.51 53.84 -7.09
C TRP A 6 -3.60 54.27 -6.12
N SER A 7 -4.67 53.48 -6.02
CA SER A 7 -5.52 53.41 -4.84
C SER A 7 -5.97 51.96 -4.57
N ASP A 8 -5.73 51.52 -3.33
CA ASP A 8 -6.31 50.37 -2.65
C ASP A 8 -7.24 50.91 -1.56
N ASN A 9 -8.44 50.34 -1.37
CA ASN A 9 -9.03 50.01 -0.05
C ASN A 9 -10.53 49.58 -0.06
N ARG A 10 -10.73 48.29 0.23
CA ARG A 10 -11.47 47.69 1.38
C ARG A 10 -12.91 48.16 1.75
N THR A 11 -13.81 47.17 1.88
CA THR A 11 -15.02 47.20 2.75
C THR A 11 -15.22 45.75 3.24
N ASP A 12 -14.94 45.40 4.50
CA ASP A 12 -15.71 45.54 5.76
C ASP A 12 -16.79 44.46 5.95
N TRP A 13 -16.74 43.77 7.09
CA TRP A 13 -17.90 43.31 7.89
C TRP A 13 -17.44 43.07 9.33
N GLN A 14 -17.93 43.91 10.24
CA GLN A 14 -17.83 43.84 11.70
C GLN A 14 -19.10 43.23 12.32
N GLY A 15 -18.91 42.59 13.48
CA GLY A 15 -19.88 42.31 14.54
C GLY A 15 -19.11 41.62 15.68
N ASN A 16 -18.61 42.34 16.70
CA ASN A 16 -19.28 42.73 17.97
C ASN A 16 -20.06 41.55 18.60
N ASP A 17 -19.93 41.14 19.86
CA ASP A 17 -19.50 41.75 21.13
C ASP A 17 -19.36 40.56 22.13
N SER A 18 -18.32 40.37 22.94
CA SER A 18 -17.93 41.09 24.18
C SER A 18 -18.23 40.27 25.47
N PHE A 19 -17.21 40.23 26.36
CA PHE A 19 -17.19 39.91 27.81
C PHE A 19 -17.58 38.48 28.25
N SER A 20 -17.07 37.88 29.34
CA SER A 20 -16.11 38.24 30.40
C SER A 20 -15.71 36.95 31.12
N ASN A 21 -14.49 36.91 31.65
CA ASN A 21 -13.96 35.81 32.44
C ASN A 21 -14.37 35.97 33.92
N SER A 22 -15.03 34.98 34.50
CA SER A 22 -15.22 34.78 35.95
C SER A 22 -15.05 33.29 36.20
N GLY A 23 -14.14 32.85 37.06
CA GLY A 23 -14.23 33.05 38.50
C GLY A 23 -14.59 31.70 39.11
N PHE A 24 -13.65 31.13 39.86
CA PHE A 24 -13.76 29.84 40.55
C PHE A 24 -14.92 29.86 41.57
N GLU A 25 -15.80 28.87 41.51
CA GLU A 25 -16.60 28.44 42.67
C GLU A 25 -16.69 26.91 42.72
N ASN A 26 -16.47 26.37 43.91
CA ASN A 26 -16.63 24.96 44.24
C ASN A 26 -18.07 24.70 44.67
N LEU A 27 -18.73 23.70 44.07
CA LEU A 27 -19.94 23.09 44.63
C LEU A 27 -19.92 21.56 44.49
N THR A 28 -19.59 20.93 45.61
CA THR A 28 -20.34 19.86 46.31
C THR A 28 -20.94 18.70 45.50
N ILE A 29 -20.30 17.54 45.68
CA ILE A 29 -20.86 16.18 45.84
C ILE A 29 -21.69 15.62 44.66
N GLY A 30 -21.02 14.78 43.87
CA GLY A 30 -21.63 13.70 43.10
C GLY A 30 -20.71 12.47 43.18
N ASN A 31 -21.10 11.47 43.96
CA ASN A 31 -20.37 10.22 44.11
C ASN A 31 -20.33 9.46 42.77
N SER A 32 -19.21 9.57 42.05
CA SER A 32 -18.95 8.88 40.78
C SER A 32 -17.98 7.72 41.02
N TRP A 33 -18.27 6.57 40.40
CA TRP A 33 -17.59 5.27 40.50
C TRP A 33 -16.05 5.33 40.32
N PHE A 34 -15.52 6.41 39.76
CA PHE A 34 -14.09 6.65 39.59
C PHE A 34 -13.53 7.58 40.67
N ALA A 35 -13.49 7.11 41.92
CA ALA A 35 -12.71 7.74 42.97
C ALA A 35 -11.68 6.72 43.47
N THR A 36 -10.39 6.95 43.18
CA THR A 36 -9.30 6.13 43.70
C THR A 36 -8.44 6.98 44.63
N THR A 37 -8.46 6.63 45.91
CA THR A 37 -7.57 7.15 46.95
C THR A 37 -6.12 6.77 46.64
N GLN A 38 -5.22 7.76 46.63
CA GLN A 38 -3.79 7.49 46.55
C GLN A 38 -3.22 7.37 47.96
N THR A 39 -2.85 6.15 48.36
CA THR A 39 -2.07 5.90 49.58
C THR A 39 -0.59 5.83 49.23
N LEU A 40 0.19 6.79 49.73
CA LEU A 40 1.65 6.75 49.66
C LEU A 40 2.18 5.81 50.74
N VAL A 41 2.57 4.60 50.36
CA VAL A 41 3.34 3.69 51.23
C VAL A 41 4.83 3.90 50.94
N LYS A 42 5.54 4.49 51.91
CA LYS A 42 7.01 4.42 51.97
C LYS A 42 7.41 3.03 52.48
N LYS A 43 8.35 2.35 51.80
CA LYS A 43 9.23 1.36 52.43
C LYS A 43 10.52 1.12 51.64
N GLU A 44 11.50 0.64 52.39
CA GLU A 44 12.94 0.91 52.26
C GLU A 44 13.74 0.01 51.32
N LYS A 45 14.98 0.46 51.12
CA LYS A 45 16.08 -0.13 50.36
C LYS A 45 16.41 -1.56 50.79
N TRP A 46 16.41 -2.49 49.83
CA TRP A 46 17.20 -3.71 49.89
C TRP A 46 17.76 -4.04 48.51
N TRP A 47 19.08 -4.07 48.40
CA TRP A 47 19.82 -4.49 47.21
C TRP A 47 20.08 -5.99 47.28
N LYS A 48 19.50 -6.79 46.39
CA LYS A 48 20.03 -8.13 46.06
C LYS A 48 19.91 -8.39 44.56
N ARG A 49 21.08 -8.56 43.95
CA ARG A 49 21.28 -8.99 42.56
C ARG A 49 20.76 -10.42 42.42
N TYR A 50 19.83 -10.62 41.50
CA TYR A 50 19.56 -11.94 40.93
C TYR A 50 19.43 -11.81 39.42
N TRP A 51 20.12 -12.72 38.74
CA TRP A 51 20.24 -12.87 37.29
C TRP A 51 18.89 -12.77 36.57
N GLN A 52 18.69 -11.71 35.80
CA GLN A 52 17.57 -11.61 34.87
C GLN A 52 17.81 -12.53 33.67
N LEU A 53 17.10 -13.67 33.67
CA LEU A 53 16.68 -14.32 32.43
C LEU A 53 15.77 -13.33 31.71
N PHE A 54 16.13 -12.91 30.50
CA PHE A 54 15.25 -12.10 29.66
C PHE A 54 14.06 -12.93 29.19
N THR A 55 13.00 -12.97 30.00
CA THR A 55 11.65 -13.18 29.48
C THR A 55 11.18 -11.83 28.96
N SER A 56 11.13 -11.66 27.64
CA SER A 56 10.49 -10.50 27.02
C SER A 56 8.99 -10.56 27.30
N ALA A 57 8.56 -10.01 28.43
CA ALA A 57 7.17 -9.72 28.68
C ALA A 57 6.73 -8.66 27.67
N ARG A 58 5.68 -8.99 26.91
CA ARG A 58 5.00 -8.09 25.98
C ARG A 58 4.55 -6.86 26.76
N ALA A 59 5.16 -5.72 26.51
CA ALA A 59 4.59 -4.44 26.91
C ALA A 59 3.26 -4.31 26.19
N ASP A 60 2.14 -4.38 26.92
CA ASP A 60 0.87 -3.85 26.44
C ASP A 60 1.00 -2.33 26.40
N SER A 61 1.70 -1.83 25.38
CA SER A 61 1.56 -0.44 24.97
C SER A 61 0.14 -0.30 24.45
N ARG A 62 -0.74 0.26 25.28
CA ARG A 62 -2.01 0.84 24.85
C ARG A 62 -1.69 2.07 23.99
N ASP A 63 -1.24 1.82 22.77
CA ASP A 63 -1.16 2.82 21.72
C ASP A 63 -2.56 2.98 21.14
N ASN A 64 -3.36 3.84 21.78
CA ASN A 64 -4.66 4.26 21.26
C ASN A 64 -4.50 5.46 20.31
N GLY A 65 -3.44 5.43 19.49
CA GLY A 65 -3.17 6.34 18.38
C GLY A 65 -3.16 5.57 17.07
N SER A 66 -4.28 4.96 16.68
CA SER A 66 -4.39 4.29 15.37
C SER A 66 -4.31 5.34 14.26
N THR A 67 -3.10 5.60 13.81
CA THR A 67 -2.86 6.34 12.57
C THR A 67 -3.57 5.57 11.46
N LEU A 68 -4.53 6.21 10.81
CA LEU A 68 -5.47 5.68 9.81
C LEU A 68 -4.75 4.99 8.63
N LEU A 69 -4.44 3.70 8.74
CA LEU A 69 -3.86 2.93 7.64
C LEU A 69 -4.90 2.79 6.51
N LYS A 70 -4.62 3.38 5.33
CA LYS A 70 -5.44 3.26 4.10
C LYS A 70 -5.44 1.86 3.46
N SER A 71 -4.88 0.85 4.14
CA SER A 71 -4.71 -0.50 3.61
C SER A 71 -4.94 -1.56 4.69
N ARG A 72 -5.56 -2.68 4.30
CA ARG A 72 -5.78 -3.85 5.18
C ARG A 72 -5.04 -5.05 4.62
N LYS A 73 -4.29 -5.76 5.46
CA LYS A 73 -3.66 -7.04 5.12
C LYS A 73 -4.68 -8.15 5.39
N ILE A 74 -5.05 -8.89 4.34
CA ILE A 74 -6.04 -9.96 4.41
C ILE A 74 -5.38 -11.26 3.94
N ARG A 75 -5.65 -12.35 4.66
CA ARG A 75 -5.30 -13.71 4.21
C ARG A 75 -6.55 -14.31 3.56
N VAL A 76 -6.38 -14.86 2.37
CA VAL A 76 -7.46 -15.38 1.53
C VAL A 76 -7.18 -16.84 1.23
N TYR A 77 -8.20 -17.70 1.34
CA TYR A 77 -8.12 -19.11 0.98
C TYR A 77 -9.00 -19.39 -0.25
N PRO A 78 -8.44 -19.29 -1.47
CA PRO A 78 -9.21 -19.54 -2.68
C PRO A 78 -9.48 -21.03 -2.86
N GLU A 79 -10.63 -21.33 -3.49
CA GLU A 79 -10.95 -22.64 -4.04
C GLU A 79 -9.86 -23.17 -4.99
N ALA A 80 -9.78 -24.49 -5.18
CA ALA A 80 -8.74 -25.12 -5.99
C ALA A 80 -8.68 -24.59 -7.43
N GLU A 81 -9.83 -24.38 -8.08
CA GLU A 81 -9.89 -23.82 -9.44
C GLU A 81 -9.38 -22.38 -9.50
N LEU A 82 -9.84 -21.53 -8.57
CA LEU A 82 -9.41 -20.13 -8.49
C LEU A 82 -7.91 -20.03 -8.21
N ARG A 83 -7.39 -20.93 -7.37
CA ARG A 83 -5.96 -21.04 -7.08
C ARG A 83 -5.16 -21.39 -8.33
N ALA A 84 -5.63 -22.30 -9.17
CA ALA A 84 -4.97 -22.63 -10.44
C ALA A 84 -4.91 -21.42 -11.38
N VAL A 85 -6.02 -20.68 -11.49
CA VAL A 85 -6.10 -19.43 -12.27
C VAL A 85 -5.11 -18.39 -11.74
N TRP A 86 -5.07 -18.16 -10.43
CA TRP A 86 -4.13 -17.22 -9.82
C TRP A 86 -2.66 -17.63 -10.04
N ARG A 87 -2.34 -18.92 -10.05
CA ARG A 87 -0.99 -19.40 -10.41
C ARG A 87 -0.65 -19.12 -11.87
N LYS A 88 -1.59 -19.31 -12.79
CA LYS A 88 -1.43 -18.94 -14.22
C LYS A 88 -1.18 -17.44 -14.35
N TRP A 89 -1.95 -16.62 -13.62
CA TRP A 89 -1.80 -15.17 -13.59
C TRP A 89 -0.45 -14.72 -13.00
N LEU A 90 0.03 -15.36 -11.93
CA LEU A 90 1.37 -15.12 -11.40
C LEU A 90 2.45 -15.41 -12.45
N GLY A 91 2.32 -16.51 -13.19
CA GLY A 91 3.20 -16.85 -14.31
C GLY A 91 3.20 -15.80 -15.42
N ALA A 92 2.02 -15.37 -15.84
CA ALA A 92 1.84 -14.34 -16.87
C ALA A 92 2.40 -12.98 -16.43
N SER A 93 2.12 -12.56 -15.20
CA SER A 93 2.68 -11.35 -14.59
C SER A 93 4.21 -11.37 -14.60
N ARG A 94 4.81 -12.50 -14.16
CA ARG A 94 6.27 -12.69 -14.18
C ARG A 94 6.83 -12.58 -15.59
N TYR A 95 6.19 -13.22 -16.57
CA TYR A 95 6.61 -13.16 -17.97
C TYR A 95 6.63 -11.72 -18.48
N CYS A 96 5.51 -10.98 -18.34
CA CYS A 96 5.42 -9.60 -18.79
C CYS A 96 6.42 -8.67 -18.09
N TYR A 97 6.65 -8.87 -16.79
CA TYR A 97 7.69 -8.14 -16.05
C TYR A 97 9.07 -8.40 -16.63
N ASN A 98 9.45 -9.67 -16.83
CA ASN A 98 10.77 -10.03 -17.34
C ASN A 98 10.97 -9.58 -18.79
N ALA A 99 9.96 -9.70 -19.64
CA ALA A 99 10.00 -9.20 -21.02
C ALA A 99 10.22 -7.68 -21.07
N ALA A 100 9.50 -6.93 -20.22
CA ALA A 100 9.69 -5.49 -20.09
C ALA A 100 11.11 -5.13 -19.62
N MET A 101 11.63 -5.84 -18.62
CA MET A 101 13.00 -5.63 -18.12
C MET A 101 14.05 -5.94 -19.18
N ALA A 102 13.84 -6.97 -20.00
CA ALA A 102 14.74 -7.32 -21.10
C ALA A 102 14.75 -6.22 -22.17
N MET A 103 13.58 -5.75 -22.61
CA MET A 103 13.49 -4.63 -23.57
C MET A 103 14.16 -3.36 -23.04
N MET A 104 13.98 -3.03 -21.75
CA MET A 104 14.63 -1.86 -21.14
C MET A 104 16.14 -2.03 -21.01
N ARG A 105 16.61 -3.23 -20.69
CA ARG A 105 18.04 -3.57 -20.67
C ARG A 105 18.65 -3.38 -22.06
N ASP A 106 17.98 -3.90 -23.09
CA ASP A 106 18.52 -3.94 -24.45
C ASP A 106 18.56 -2.53 -25.05
N THR A 107 17.50 -1.73 -24.87
CA THR A 107 17.49 -0.29 -25.23
C THR A 107 18.55 0.51 -24.47
N TYR A 108 18.76 0.23 -23.18
CA TYR A 108 19.82 0.88 -22.40
C TYR A 108 21.23 0.52 -22.92
N LYS A 109 21.45 -0.76 -23.29
CA LYS A 109 22.72 -1.22 -23.87
C LYS A 109 23.00 -0.63 -25.25
N ALA A 110 21.96 -0.43 -26.06
CA ALA A 110 22.08 0.22 -27.36
C ALA A 110 22.40 1.73 -27.25
N GLY A 111 22.23 2.33 -26.08
CA GLY A 111 22.37 3.78 -25.88
C GLY A 111 21.16 4.59 -26.31
N ASP A 112 20.05 3.92 -26.63
CA ASP A 112 18.83 4.55 -27.10
C ASP A 112 18.03 5.22 -25.98
N LYS A 113 17.14 6.14 -26.38
CA LYS A 113 16.19 6.76 -25.46
C LYS A 113 15.22 5.69 -24.91
N LEU A 114 15.26 5.51 -23.59
CA LEU A 114 14.36 4.58 -22.90
C LEU A 114 12.88 4.89 -23.19
N PRO A 115 12.04 3.87 -23.45
CA PRO A 115 10.63 4.07 -23.71
C PRO A 115 9.87 4.54 -22.47
N THR A 116 8.81 5.31 -22.70
CA THR A 116 7.80 5.65 -21.68
C THR A 116 7.07 4.37 -21.22
N ALA A 117 6.56 4.35 -19.98
CA ALA A 117 5.84 3.19 -19.43
C ALA A 117 4.69 2.70 -20.32
N TYR A 118 3.93 3.63 -20.91
CA TYR A 118 2.81 3.31 -21.82
C TYR A 118 3.30 2.68 -23.14
N ASN A 119 4.35 3.22 -23.74
CA ASN A 119 4.94 2.68 -24.97
C ASN A 119 5.55 1.30 -24.71
N LEU A 120 6.28 1.13 -23.60
CA LEU A 120 6.81 -0.15 -23.18
C LEU A 120 5.70 -1.18 -22.99
N ARG A 121 4.59 -0.81 -22.36
CA ARG A 121 3.40 -1.67 -22.26
C ARG A 121 2.91 -2.08 -23.64
N LYS A 122 2.72 -1.14 -24.57
CA LYS A 122 2.25 -1.45 -25.93
C LYS A 122 3.19 -2.44 -26.64
N LEU A 123 4.50 -2.20 -26.58
CA LEU A 123 5.52 -3.06 -27.18
C LEU A 123 5.52 -4.46 -26.58
N VAL A 124 5.54 -4.57 -25.25
CA VAL A 124 5.52 -5.87 -24.57
C VAL A 124 4.22 -6.61 -24.88
N MET A 125 3.07 -5.93 -24.89
CA MET A 125 1.78 -6.54 -25.18
C MET A 125 1.67 -7.09 -26.62
N ALA A 126 2.44 -6.56 -27.57
CA ALA A 126 2.45 -7.03 -28.95
C ALA A 126 3.23 -8.35 -29.14
N VAL A 127 4.18 -8.68 -28.26
CA VAL A 127 5.09 -9.85 -28.39
C VAL A 127 4.71 -10.95 -27.38
N ILE A 128 3.45 -10.99 -26.95
CA ILE A 128 2.98 -11.91 -25.91
C ILE A 128 2.63 -13.27 -26.50
N PRO A 129 3.08 -14.40 -25.89
CA PRO A 129 2.68 -15.73 -26.30
C PRO A 129 1.22 -16.00 -25.95
N GLU A 130 0.58 -16.90 -26.70
CA GLU A 130 -0.85 -17.19 -26.60
C GLU A 130 -1.33 -17.51 -25.16
N TRP A 131 -0.58 -18.33 -24.43
CA TRP A 131 -0.92 -18.72 -23.05
C TRP A 131 -0.96 -17.53 -22.07
N VAL A 132 -0.21 -16.46 -22.33
CA VAL A 132 -0.25 -15.22 -21.54
C VAL A 132 -1.41 -14.34 -22.02
N SER A 133 -1.72 -14.36 -23.31
CA SER A 133 -2.83 -13.59 -23.89
C SER A 133 -4.18 -13.94 -23.23
N SER A 134 -4.37 -15.21 -22.84
CA SER A 134 -5.57 -15.68 -22.15
C SER A 134 -5.80 -15.04 -20.76
N THR A 135 -4.78 -14.39 -20.19
CA THR A 135 -4.87 -13.74 -18.88
C THR A 135 -5.34 -12.28 -18.97
N PRO A 136 -5.94 -11.72 -17.90
CA PRO A 136 -6.47 -10.36 -17.92
C PRO A 136 -5.43 -9.30 -18.31
N TYR A 137 -5.83 -8.40 -19.22
CA TYR A 137 -4.96 -7.35 -19.75
C TYR A 137 -4.42 -6.38 -18.68
N ASN A 138 -5.26 -6.04 -17.69
CA ASN A 138 -4.89 -5.13 -16.60
C ASN A 138 -3.74 -5.68 -15.75
N LEU A 139 -3.77 -6.98 -15.48
CA LEU A 139 -2.74 -7.68 -14.71
C LEU A 139 -1.39 -7.66 -15.43
N ARG A 140 -1.41 -8.01 -16.73
CA ARG A 140 -0.22 -7.98 -17.59
C ARG A 140 0.35 -6.57 -17.72
N GLY A 141 -0.52 -5.58 -17.94
CA GLY A 141 -0.13 -4.17 -18.03
C GLY A 141 0.48 -3.64 -16.73
N ALA A 142 -0.09 -3.99 -15.58
CA ALA A 142 0.44 -3.58 -14.29
C ALA A 142 1.85 -4.14 -14.03
N ALA A 143 2.13 -5.37 -14.47
CA ALA A 143 3.46 -5.98 -14.37
C ALA A 143 4.52 -5.21 -15.18
N VAL A 144 4.17 -4.74 -16.39
CA VAL A 144 5.08 -3.94 -17.23
C VAL A 144 5.37 -2.58 -16.61
N ILE A 145 4.35 -1.92 -16.05
CA ILE A 145 4.53 -0.62 -15.37
C ILE A 145 5.42 -0.79 -14.13
N ASP A 146 5.26 -1.90 -13.40
CA ASP A 146 6.10 -2.22 -12.24
C ASP A 146 7.56 -2.49 -12.64
N ALA A 147 7.78 -3.17 -13.78
CA ALA A 147 9.12 -3.33 -14.36
C ALA A 147 9.74 -1.98 -14.73
N HIS A 148 8.99 -1.08 -15.38
CA HIS A 148 9.47 0.25 -15.75
C HIS A 148 9.91 1.07 -14.54
N ALA A 149 9.07 1.11 -13.50
CA ALA A 149 9.39 1.79 -12.25
C ALA A 149 10.61 1.15 -11.56
N GLY A 150 10.69 -0.18 -11.55
CA GLY A 150 11.84 -0.92 -11.02
C GLY A 150 13.14 -0.61 -11.75
N PHE A 151 13.12 -0.62 -13.09
CA PHE A 151 14.28 -0.30 -13.91
C PHE A 151 14.75 1.14 -13.71
N LYS A 152 13.83 2.11 -13.62
CA LYS A 152 14.19 3.50 -13.33
C LYS A 152 14.91 3.66 -11.99
N ARG A 153 14.53 2.88 -10.98
CA ARG A 153 15.14 2.88 -9.64
C ARG A 153 16.46 2.10 -9.58
N THR A 154 16.76 1.26 -10.56
CA THR A 154 18.04 0.54 -10.57
C THR A 154 19.21 1.50 -10.78
N LYS A 155 20.29 1.27 -10.03
CA LYS A 155 21.55 2.02 -10.17
C LYS A 155 22.11 1.84 -11.57
N LYS A 156 22.73 2.89 -12.13
CA LYS A 156 23.26 2.90 -13.51
C LYS A 156 24.17 1.68 -13.79
N GLU A 157 25.06 1.35 -12.86
CA GLU A 157 25.95 0.18 -12.92
C GLU A 157 25.23 -1.15 -13.17
N ASN A 158 24.01 -1.31 -12.64
CA ASN A 158 23.23 -2.54 -12.70
C ASN A 158 22.18 -2.54 -13.82
N LYS A 159 22.10 -1.46 -14.63
CA LYS A 159 21.10 -1.37 -15.72
C LYS A 159 21.42 -2.27 -16.90
N SER A 160 22.69 -2.61 -17.09
CA SER A 160 23.15 -3.59 -18.07
C SER A 160 22.78 -5.04 -17.68
N THR A 161 22.58 -5.28 -16.37
CA THR A 161 22.31 -6.59 -15.76
C THR A 161 21.16 -6.51 -14.74
N PRO A 162 19.97 -6.05 -15.14
CA PRO A 162 18.89 -5.82 -14.20
C PRO A 162 18.33 -7.13 -13.67
N ARG A 163 17.83 -7.12 -12.43
CA ARG A 163 17.31 -8.31 -11.77
C ARG A 163 15.96 -8.73 -12.35
N PHE A 164 15.89 -9.95 -12.89
CA PHE A 164 14.65 -10.59 -13.31
C PHE A 164 13.90 -11.26 -12.14
N ARG A 165 12.59 -11.44 -12.28
CA ARG A 165 11.79 -12.23 -11.35
C ARG A 165 11.95 -13.71 -11.64
N SER A 166 12.23 -14.49 -10.60
CA SER A 166 12.37 -15.95 -10.68
C SER A 166 11.07 -16.66 -10.30
N CYS A 167 10.83 -17.83 -10.90
CA CYS A 167 9.74 -18.72 -10.50
C CYS A 167 9.93 -19.31 -9.10
N ARG A 168 11.17 -19.33 -8.58
CA ARG A 168 11.54 -19.89 -7.27
C ARG A 168 11.55 -18.85 -6.16
N GLN A 169 11.10 -17.62 -6.41
CA GLN A 169 11.01 -16.62 -5.35
C GLN A 169 10.03 -17.11 -4.27
N PRO A 170 10.40 -17.01 -2.97
CA PRO A 170 9.57 -17.52 -1.87
C PRO A 170 8.24 -16.80 -1.78
N VAL A 171 8.20 -15.53 -2.20
CA VAL A 171 6.99 -14.71 -2.27
C VAL A 171 6.84 -14.19 -3.69
N GLN A 172 5.65 -14.38 -4.26
CA GLN A 172 5.27 -13.84 -5.55
C GLN A 172 4.03 -12.97 -5.39
N SER A 173 3.93 -11.93 -6.21
CA SER A 173 2.83 -10.98 -6.15
C SER A 173 2.44 -10.49 -7.53
N PHE A 174 1.16 -10.12 -7.65
CA PHE A 174 0.61 -9.40 -8.79
C PHE A 174 -0.36 -8.34 -8.27
N LYS A 175 -0.60 -7.31 -9.08
CA LYS A 175 -1.49 -6.20 -8.72
C LYS A 175 -2.86 -6.44 -9.33
N LEU A 176 -3.91 -6.37 -8.50
CA LEU A 176 -5.27 -6.17 -8.96
C LEU A 176 -5.65 -4.70 -8.81
N GLN A 177 -6.36 -4.18 -9.81
CA GLN A 177 -6.99 -2.87 -9.70
C GLN A 177 -8.32 -3.01 -8.97
N SER A 178 -8.72 -1.97 -8.23
CA SER A 178 -9.97 -1.96 -7.46
C SER A 178 -11.24 -2.34 -8.26
N PRO A 179 -11.42 -1.98 -9.55
CA PRO A 179 -12.63 -2.36 -10.27
C PRO A 179 -12.74 -3.87 -10.51
N ASN A 180 -11.61 -4.58 -10.46
CA ASN A 180 -11.53 -6.02 -10.67
C ASN A 180 -11.62 -6.82 -9.35
N TRP A 181 -11.89 -6.14 -8.23
CA TRP A 181 -12.16 -6.74 -6.92
C TRP A 181 -13.50 -6.24 -6.40
N ASN A 182 -14.49 -7.12 -6.31
CA ASN A 182 -15.81 -6.74 -5.82
C ASN A 182 -16.40 -7.86 -4.96
N LYS A 183 -16.92 -7.54 -3.77
CA LYS A 183 -17.61 -8.48 -2.85
C LYS A 183 -16.89 -9.83 -2.66
N GLY A 184 -15.55 -9.82 -2.52
CA GLY A 184 -14.77 -11.05 -2.32
C GLY A 184 -14.53 -11.86 -3.60
N VAL A 185 -14.73 -11.28 -4.77
CA VAL A 185 -14.51 -11.92 -6.08
C VAL A 185 -13.45 -11.16 -6.88
N THR A 186 -12.53 -11.91 -7.49
CA THR A 186 -11.57 -11.38 -8.48
C THR A 186 -12.11 -11.54 -9.91
N TYR A 187 -12.13 -10.47 -10.70
CA TYR A 187 -12.54 -10.47 -12.12
C TYR A 187 -13.84 -11.26 -12.40
N PRO A 188 -15.00 -10.80 -11.91
CA PRO A 188 -16.27 -11.54 -11.95
C PRO A 188 -16.72 -11.96 -13.37
N THR A 189 -16.28 -11.23 -14.40
CA THR A 189 -16.59 -11.49 -15.81
C THR A 189 -15.62 -12.44 -16.50
N HIS A 190 -14.43 -12.68 -15.94
CA HIS A 190 -13.41 -13.54 -16.53
C HIS A 190 -13.76 -15.02 -16.30
N LYS A 191 -13.41 -15.88 -17.27
CA LYS A 191 -13.70 -17.31 -17.24
C LYS A 191 -12.42 -18.11 -17.04
N THR A 192 -12.53 -19.21 -16.31
CA THR A 192 -11.49 -20.23 -16.23
C THR A 192 -11.31 -20.94 -17.57
N ASP A 193 -10.24 -21.72 -17.70
CA ASP A 193 -10.01 -22.57 -18.87
C ASP A 193 -11.16 -23.60 -19.05
N ASN A 194 -11.86 -23.94 -17.95
CA ASN A 194 -13.05 -24.81 -17.93
C ASN A 194 -14.36 -24.05 -18.23
N GLY A 195 -14.30 -22.76 -18.56
CA GLY A 195 -15.46 -21.93 -18.89
C GLY A 195 -16.26 -21.39 -17.69
N ILE A 196 -15.85 -21.69 -16.46
CA ILE A 196 -16.51 -21.25 -15.22
C ILE A 196 -16.19 -19.78 -14.97
N ARG A 197 -17.20 -18.97 -14.63
CA ARG A 197 -16.98 -17.56 -14.27
C ARG A 197 -16.34 -17.47 -12.89
N LEU A 198 -15.29 -16.67 -12.75
CA LEU A 198 -14.61 -16.47 -11.45
C LEU A 198 -15.54 -15.90 -10.38
N GLY A 199 -16.62 -15.20 -10.78
CA GLY A 199 -17.67 -14.74 -9.87
C GLY A 199 -18.44 -15.82 -9.11
N LYS A 200 -18.32 -17.08 -9.52
CA LYS A 200 -18.94 -18.21 -8.84
C LYS A 200 -18.00 -18.94 -7.88
N LEU A 201 -16.70 -18.65 -7.93
CA LEU A 201 -15.70 -19.32 -7.11
C LEU A 201 -15.57 -18.61 -5.77
N ALA A 202 -15.55 -19.40 -4.70
CA ALA A 202 -15.52 -18.86 -3.35
C ALA A 202 -14.10 -18.45 -2.94
N ILE A 203 -14.03 -17.32 -2.22
CA ILE A 203 -12.90 -16.92 -1.40
C ILE A 203 -13.35 -17.08 0.05
N ASN A 204 -12.79 -18.10 0.73
CA ASN A 204 -13.03 -18.37 2.15
C ASN A 204 -12.10 -17.54 3.04
#